data_AF-A0A2G7H5D7-F1
#
_entry.id   AF-A0A2G7H5D7-F1
#
_cell.length_a   1.000
_cell.length_b   1.000
_cell.length_c   1.000
_cell.angle_alpha   90.00
_cell.angle_beta   90.00
_cell.angle_gamma   90.00
#
_symmetry.space_group_name_H-M   'P 1'
#
loop_
_entity.id
_entity.type
_entity.pdbx_description
1 polymer ?
#
loop_
_entity_poly.entity_id
_entity_poly.type
_entity_poly.pdbx_seq_one_letter_code
_entity_poly.pdbx_strand_id
1 'polypeptide(L)' 'MNWEQLQEELIRRIREQPRGFQTNLAKRLNIAPASIARYTTQGYGIPSAHITPILEELGLELTLQHKEN' A
#
# COMPACT_ATOMS: atom_id res chain seq x y z
N MET A 1 -13.67 -8.29 -0.66
CA MET A 1 -12.70 -7.44 -1.37
C MET A 1 -11.92 -8.30 -2.35
N ASN A 2 -11.79 -7.90 -3.61
CA ASN A 2 -10.88 -8.54 -4.55
C ASN A 2 -9.48 -7.89 -4.48
N TRP A 3 -8.52 -8.43 -5.23
CA TRP A 3 -7.15 -7.95 -5.21
C TRP A 3 -7.01 -6.48 -5.66
N GLU A 4 -7.74 -6.07 -6.70
CA GLU A 4 -7.72 -4.70 -7.22
C GLU A 4 -8.23 -3.71 -6.17
N GLN A 5 -9.36 -4.02 -5.53
CA GLN A 5 -9.93 -3.22 -4.45
C GLN A 5 -8.97 -3.07 -3.25
N LEU A 6 -8.20 -4.11 -2.93
CA LEU A 6 -7.16 -4.02 -1.90
C LEU A 6 -6.08 -3.02 -2.31
N GLN A 7 -5.58 -3.11 -3.55
CA GLN A 7 -4.54 -2.19 -4.02
C GLN A 7 -5.04 -0.74 -4.06
N GLU A 8 -6.25 -0.51 -4.55
CA GLU A 8 -6.89 0.81 -4.56
C GLU A 8 -7.04 1.38 -3.14
N GLU A 9 -7.48 0.57 -2.18
CA GLU A 9 -7.62 0.97 -0.79
C GLU A 9 -6.27 1.31 -0.15
N LEU A 10 -5.22 0.53 -0.42
CA LEU A 10 -3.87 0.84 0.04
C LEU A 10 -3.35 2.14 -0.57
N ILE A 11 -3.53 2.35 -1.87
CA ILE A 11 -3.13 3.59 -2.55
C ILE A 11 -3.85 4.80 -1.94
N ARG A 12 -5.16 4.68 -1.72
CA ARG A 12 -5.98 5.72 -1.09
C ARG A 12 -5.43 6.08 0.29
N ARG A 13 -5.18 5.07 1.13
CA ARG A 13 -4.65 5.27 2.48
C ARG A 13 -3.26 5.89 2.47
N ILE A 14 -2.36 5.46 1.58
CA ILE A 14 -1.01 6.07 1.45
C ILE A 14 -1.12 7.56 1.08
N ARG A 15 -2.08 7.95 0.23
CA ARG A 15 -2.31 9.35 -0.17
C ARG A 15 -2.89 10.21 0.95
N GLU A 16 -3.67 9.62 1.86
CA GLU A 16 -4.28 10.31 3.01
C GLU A 16 -3.30 10.54 4.16
N GLN A 17 -2.11 9.93 4.12
CA GLN A 17 -1.10 10.10 5.14
C GLN A 17 -0.44 11.50 5.12
N PRO A 18 0.10 11.95 6.27
CA PRO A 18 0.82 13.21 6.36
C PRO A 18 2.03 13.31 5.42
N ARG A 19 2.45 14.55 5.14
CA ARG A 19 3.68 14.83 4.39
C ARG A 19 4.87 14.08 5.00
N GLY A 20 5.68 13.47 4.14
CA GLY A 20 6.85 12.69 4.56
C GLY A 20 6.58 11.19 4.72
N PHE A 21 5.32 10.76 4.84
CA PHE A 21 4.97 9.34 4.95
C PHE A 21 5.50 8.52 3.75
N GLN A 22 5.23 8.97 2.52
CA GLN A 22 5.70 8.28 1.31
C GLN A 22 7.23 8.14 1.25
N THR A 23 7.95 9.16 1.73
CA THR A 23 9.42 9.14 1.83
C THR A 23 9.90 8.11 2.85
N ASN A 24 9.24 8.03 4.01
CA ASN A 24 9.57 7.06 5.05
C ASN A 24 9.22 5.63 4.61
N LEU A 25 8.08 5.45 3.95
CA LEU A 25 7.67 4.19 3.36
C LEU A 25 8.69 3.70 2.32
N ALA A 26 9.16 4.59 1.44
CA ALA A 26 10.22 4.26 0.47
C ALA A 26 11.51 3.79 1.15
N LYS A 27 11.92 4.45 2.25
CA LYS A 27 13.10 4.05 3.04
C LYS A 27 12.90 2.67 3.68
N ARG A 28 11.75 2.42 4.29
CA ARG A 28 11.42 1.14 4.95
C ARG A 28 11.41 -0.01 3.95
N LEU A 29 10.85 0.22 2.77
CA LEU A 29 10.85 -0.73 1.66
C LEU A 29 12.21 -0.86 0.96
N ASN A 30 13.19 -0.02 1.28
CA ASN A 30 14.48 0.08 0.60
C ASN A 30 14.33 0.27 -0.93
N ILE A 31 13.42 1.15 -1.34
CA ILE A 31 13.17 1.47 -2.75
C ILE A 31 13.29 2.97 -3.02
N ALA A 32 13.41 3.33 -4.29
CA ALA A 32 13.38 4.72 -4.70
C ALA A 32 12.01 5.37 -4.38
N PRO A 33 11.97 6.63 -3.89
CA PRO A 33 10.71 7.37 -3.69
C PRO A 33 9.84 7.44 -4.95
N ALA A 34 10.48 7.46 -6.13
CA ALA A 34 9.79 7.40 -7.42
C ALA A 34 8.92 6.14 -7.57
N SER A 35 9.34 5.00 -7.01
CA SER A 35 8.55 3.76 -7.04
C SER A 35 7.23 3.90 -6.28
N ILE A 36 7.24 4.58 -5.13
CA ILE A 36 6.00 4.89 -4.39
C ILE A 36 5.08 5.75 -5.24
N ALA A 37 5.61 6.79 -5.88
CA ALA A 37 4.84 7.66 -6.77
C ALA A 37 4.24 6.92 -7.98
N ARG A 38 4.91 5.86 -8.49
CA ARG A 38 4.35 5.01 -9.56
C ARG A 38 3.09 4.30 -9.09
N TYR A 39 3.09 3.77 -7.87
CA TYR A 39 1.91 3.10 -7.29
C TYR A 39 0.80 4.12 -7.01
N THR A 40 1.17 5.22 -6.34
CA THR A 40 0.18 6.14 -5.83
C THR A 40 -0.35 7.08 -6.88
N THR A 41 0.33 7.38 -7.98
CA THR A 41 -0.08 8.45 -8.90
C THR A 41 -0.22 7.98 -10.34
N GLN A 42 0.61 7.03 -10.76
CA GLN A 42 0.66 6.57 -12.16
C GLN A 42 -0.14 5.28 -12.42
N GLY A 43 -0.86 4.76 -11.41
CA GLY A 43 -1.76 3.61 -11.57
C GLY A 43 -1.03 2.27 -11.74
N TYR A 44 0.26 2.19 -11.38
CA TYR A 44 0.95 0.90 -11.37
C TYR A 44 0.51 0.08 -10.16
N GLY A 45 0.31 -1.22 -10.36
CA GLY A 45 -0.02 -2.12 -9.27
C GLY A 45 1.10 -2.17 -8.23
N ILE A 46 0.72 -2.32 -6.96
CA ILE A 46 1.68 -2.54 -5.86
C ILE A 46 2.21 -3.97 -5.97
N PRO A 47 3.55 -4.18 -6.00
CA PRO A 47 4.13 -5.52 -5.92
C PRO A 47 3.65 -6.25 -4.67
N SER A 48 3.27 -7.52 -4.80
CA SER A 48 2.76 -8.32 -3.67
C SER A 48 3.71 -8.34 -2.47
N ALA A 49 5.02 -8.36 -2.70
CA ALA A 49 6.06 -8.28 -1.67
C ALA A 49 6.02 -7.00 -0.82
N HIS A 50 5.42 -5.92 -1.33
CA HIS A 50 5.31 -4.64 -0.60
C HIS A 50 4.01 -4.52 0.19
N ILE A 51 3.02 -5.40 -0.02
CA ILE A 51 1.70 -5.29 0.59
C ILE A 51 1.79 -5.38 2.12
N THR A 52 2.47 -6.40 2.65
CA THR A 52 2.60 -6.58 4.10
C THR A 52 3.35 -5.41 4.76
N PRO A 53 4.53 -4.98 4.29
CA PRO A 53 5.20 -3.81 4.88
C PRO A 53 4.39 -2.51 4.79
N ILE A 54 3.60 -2.32 3.72
CA ILE A 54 2.71 -1.16 3.60
C ILE A 54 1.60 -1.23 4.65
N LEU A 55 0.99 -2.39 4.85
CA LEU A 55 -0.03 -2.59 5.88
C LEU A 55 0.53 -2.29 7.28
N GLU A 56 1.70 -2.83 7.60
CA GLU A 56 2.38 -2.55 8.88
C GLU A 56 2.62 -1.05 9.09
N GLU A 57 3.11 -0.35 8.07
CA GLU A 57 3.36 1.10 8.14
C GLU A 57 2.06 1.90 8.29
N LEU A 58 0.95 1.40 7.75
CA LEU A 58 -0.39 1.97 7.91
C LEU A 58 -1.09 1.55 9.22
N GLY A 59 -0.46 0.69 10.04
CA GLY A 59 -1.08 0.14 11.25
C GLY A 59 -2.26 -0.80 10.96
N LEU A 60 -2.20 -1.52 9.84
CA LEU A 60 -3.25 -2.43 9.36
C LEU A 60 -2.74 -3.87 9.31
N GLU A 61 -3.69 -4.79 9.32
CA GLU A 61 -3.46 -6.22 9.11
C GLU A 61 -4.45 -6.79 8.09
N LEU A 62 -4.01 -7.81 7.35
CA LEU A 62 -4.90 -8.60 6.49
C LEU A 62 -5.44 -9.77 7.30
N THR A 63 -6.76 -9.88 7.36
CA THR A 63 -7.46 -11.00 7.97
C THR A 63 -8.25 -11.76 6.92
N LEU A 64 -8.26 -13.09 7.04
CA LEU A 64 -9.09 -13.95 6.21
C LEU A 64 -10.49 -14.00 6.82
N GLN A 65 -11.50 -13.58 6.05
CA GLN A 65 -12.89 -13.75 6.41
C GLN A 65 -13.51 -14.83 5.52
N HIS A 66 -14.16 -15.80 6.16
CA HIS A 66 -14.95 -16.80 5.44
C HIS A 66 -16.13 -16.09 4.76
N LYS A 67 -16.29 -16.31 3.46
CA LYS A 67 -17.42 -15.75 2.71
C LYS A 67 -18.64 -16.63 3.02
N GLU A 68 -19.56 -16.13 3.83
CA GLU A 68 -20.88 -16.76 3.94
C GLU A 68 -21.54 -16.71 2.56
N ASN A 69 -21.89 -17.89 2.03
CA ASN A 69 -22.55 -18.07 0.75
C ASN A 69 -24.06 -17.79 0.89
#